data_AF-A0AAU2FVC7-F1
#
_entry.id   AF-A0AAU2FVC7-F1
#
_cell.length_a   1.000
_cell.length_b   1.000
_cell.length_c   1.000
_cell.angle_alpha   90.00
_cell.angle_beta   90.00
_cell.angle_gamma   90.00
#
_symmetry.space_group_name_H-M   'P 1'
#
loop_
_entity.id
_entity.type
_entity.pdbx_description
1 polymer ?
#
loop_
_entity_poly.entity_id
_entity_poly.type
_entity_poly.pdbx_seq_one_letter_code
_entity_poly.pdbx_strand_id
1 'polypeptide(L)'
;MSDPGAADLAALRLRTPYEPRENVFESFFRSGSLVFAEPEPSRILALLAAVPTPVCINLERAAVIPEIAERAAALVADYGAEDAALLDAAFGRAAPEGRPPFELPRSMAAVEASRPDVPNDTVDPVFAHGHGLVL
;
A
#
# COMPACT_ATOMS: atom_id res chain seq x y z
N MET A 1 20.59 4.74 18.22
CA MET A 1 19.56 4.23 17.29
C MET A 1 18.61 3.41 18.14
N SER A 2 17.35 3.84 18.28
CA SER A 2 16.37 3.18 19.13
C SER A 2 15.92 1.85 18.52
N ASP A 3 15.88 0.80 19.34
CA ASP A 3 15.36 -0.52 18.97
C ASP A 3 13.84 -0.44 18.76
N PRO A 4 13.31 -0.77 17.57
CA PRO A 4 11.87 -0.81 17.33
C PRO A 4 11.12 -1.76 18.27
N GLY A 5 11.78 -2.82 18.75
CA GLY A 5 11.19 -3.78 19.68
C GLY A 5 10.89 -3.22 21.07
N ALA A 6 11.39 -2.03 21.40
CA ALA A 6 11.07 -1.34 22.65
C ALA A 6 9.78 -0.51 22.59
N ALA A 7 9.14 -0.40 21.42
CA ALA A 7 7.88 0.32 21.24
C ALA A 7 6.67 -0.63 21.34
N ASP A 8 5.55 -0.13 21.85
CA ASP A 8 4.28 -0.88 21.86
C ASP A 8 3.63 -0.95 20.45
N LEU A 9 3.94 0.03 19.60
CA LEU A 9 3.38 0.20 18.26
C LEU A 9 4.36 1.03 17.41
N ALA A 10 4.43 0.76 16.10
CA ALA A 10 4.96 1.67 15.11
C ALA A 10 3.87 2.07 14.12
N ALA A 11 3.92 3.28 13.55
CA ALA A 11 3.03 3.67 12.46
C ALA A 11 3.85 3.96 11.21
N LEU A 12 3.49 3.34 10.09
CA LEU A 12 4.24 3.47 8.84
C LEU A 12 3.38 4.15 7.78
N ARG A 13 3.92 5.19 7.16
CA ARG A 13 3.30 5.85 6.00
C ARG A 13 4.14 5.62 4.75
N LEU A 14 3.53 5.03 3.74
CA LEU A 14 4.16 4.65 2.49
C LEU A 14 3.56 5.41 1.33
N ARG A 15 4.33 5.54 0.25
CA ARG A 15 3.83 5.92 -1.07
C ARG A 15 3.89 4.70 -1.98
N THR A 16 3.05 4.68 -3.00
CA THR A 16 3.09 3.65 -4.03
C THR A 16 4.50 3.53 -4.62
N PRO A 17 5.00 2.30 -4.86
CA PRO A 17 6.27 2.10 -5.53
C PRO A 17 6.24 2.63 -6.96
N TYR A 18 7.38 3.18 -7.38
CA TYR A 18 7.64 3.61 -8.75
C TYR A 18 9.14 3.65 -8.99
N GLU A 19 9.51 3.67 -10.27
CA GLU A 19 10.89 3.83 -10.71
C GLU A 19 11.14 5.30 -11.05
N PRO A 20 12.02 6.01 -10.32
CA PRO A 20 12.44 7.35 -10.71
C PRO A 20 13.11 7.33 -12.08
N ARG A 21 12.73 8.28 -12.93
CA ARG A 21 13.35 8.48 -14.25
C ARG A 21 14.28 9.68 -14.19
N GLU A 22 15.47 9.56 -14.78
CA GLU A 22 16.50 10.59 -14.75
C GLU A 22 16.16 11.80 -15.64
N ASN A 23 15.40 11.58 -16.71
CA ASN A 23 15.06 12.65 -17.63
C ASN A 23 13.96 13.56 -17.03
N VAL A 24 14.03 14.86 -17.35
CA VAL A 24 13.13 15.86 -16.74
C VAL A 24 11.66 15.55 -17.03
N PHE A 25 11.33 15.14 -18.25
CA PHE A 25 9.94 14.91 -18.65
C PHE A 25 9.32 13.68 -17.97
N GLU A 26 9.99 12.52 -17.96
CA GLU A 26 9.45 11.32 -17.30
C GLU A 26 9.53 11.42 -15.78
N SER A 27 10.40 12.27 -15.21
CA SER A 27 10.48 12.46 -13.76
C SER A 27 9.17 12.98 -13.13
N PHE A 28 8.28 13.59 -13.93
CA PHE A 28 6.94 13.99 -13.52
C PHE A 28 5.96 12.82 -13.39
N PHE A 29 6.27 11.65 -13.95
CA PHE A 29 5.38 10.50 -13.98
C PHE A 29 5.91 9.38 -13.09
N ARG A 30 5.04 8.86 -12.22
CA ARG A 30 5.32 7.67 -11.42
C ARG A 30 4.95 6.43 -12.22
N SER A 31 5.96 5.82 -12.83
CA SER A 31 5.84 4.67 -13.72
C SER A 31 6.80 3.54 -13.30
N GLY A 32 6.83 2.45 -14.07
CA GLY A 32 7.65 1.27 -13.78
C GLY A 32 6.95 0.28 -12.86
N SER A 33 7.75 -0.56 -12.19
CA SER A 33 7.29 -1.65 -11.33
C SER A 33 6.25 -1.21 -10.29
N LEU A 34 5.32 -2.12 -9.99
CA LEU A 34 4.34 -1.98 -8.90
C LEU A 34 4.85 -2.60 -7.59
N VAL A 35 6.07 -3.12 -7.56
CA VAL A 35 6.72 -3.74 -6.40
C VAL A 35 7.79 -2.79 -5.86
N PHE A 36 7.93 -2.71 -4.54
CA PHE A 36 9.04 -2.00 -3.92
C PHE A 36 10.38 -2.66 -4.27
N ALA A 37 11.36 -1.85 -4.70
CA ALA A 37 12.72 -2.33 -4.91
C ALA A 37 13.47 -2.47 -3.56
N GLU A 38 14.37 -3.45 -3.48
CA GLU A 38 15.28 -3.56 -2.33
C GLU A 38 16.13 -2.27 -2.16
N PRO A 39 16.44 -1.86 -0.91
CA PRO A 39 16.27 -2.59 0.36
C PRO A 39 14.90 -2.39 1.06
N GLU A 40 13.97 -1.67 0.43
CA GLU A 40 12.77 -1.15 1.09
C GLU A 40 11.79 -2.23 1.59
N PRO A 41 11.36 -3.23 0.79
CA PRO A 41 10.43 -4.25 1.28
C PRO A 41 11.06 -5.06 2.42
N SER A 42 12.35 -5.41 2.36
CA SER A 42 13.03 -6.08 3.46
C SER A 42 13.00 -5.27 4.75
N ARG A 43 13.24 -3.95 4.67
CA ARG A 43 13.18 -3.06 5.84
C ARG A 43 11.76 -2.95 6.41
N ILE A 44 10.76 -2.84 5.55
CA ILE A 44 9.35 -2.77 5.96
C ILE A 44 8.95 -4.07 6.65
N LEU A 45 9.19 -5.22 6.02
CA LEU A 45 8.80 -6.52 6.55
C LEU A 45 9.52 -6.87 7.86
N ALA A 46 10.76 -6.41 8.04
CA ALA A 46 11.48 -6.53 9.30
C ALA A 46 10.81 -5.70 10.42
N LEU A 47 10.35 -4.49 10.13
CA LEU A 47 9.61 -3.66 11.10
C LEU A 47 8.26 -4.30 11.46
N LEU A 48 7.48 -4.74 10.46
CA LEU A 48 6.18 -5.39 10.68
C LEU A 48 6.30 -6.67 11.51
N ALA A 49 7.43 -7.38 11.40
CA ALA A 49 7.71 -8.57 12.19
C ALA A 49 8.17 -8.25 13.63
N ALA A 50 8.74 -7.08 13.88
CA ALA A 50 9.30 -6.71 15.17
C ALA A 50 8.25 -6.11 16.12
N VAL A 51 7.32 -5.30 15.60
CA VAL A 51 6.33 -4.56 16.40
C VAL A 51 5.01 -4.43 15.63
N PRO A 52 3.84 -4.53 16.28
CA PRO A 52 2.56 -4.27 15.64
C PRO A 52 2.58 -2.91 14.94
N THR A 53 2.30 -2.94 13.63
CA THR A 53 2.48 -1.75 12.79
C THR A 53 1.29 -1.56 11.85
N PRO A 54 0.41 -0.58 12.10
CA PRO A 54 -0.53 -0.07 11.12
C PRO A 54 0.23 0.61 9.98
N VAL A 55 -0.15 0.26 8.75
CA VAL A 55 0.43 0.80 7.52
C VAL A 55 -0.62 1.64 6.82
N CYS A 56 -0.30 2.91 6.56
CA CYS A 56 -1.05 3.76 5.65
C CYS A 56 -0.27 3.88 4.35
N ILE A 57 -0.85 3.48 3.22
CA ILE A 57 -0.21 3.63 1.91
C ILE A 57 -1.04 4.58 1.04
N ASN A 58 -0.38 5.62 0.54
CA ASN A 58 -0.96 6.47 -0.49
C ASN A 58 -0.92 5.73 -1.83
N LEU A 59 -2.09 5.43 -2.40
CA LEU A 59 -2.26 4.65 -3.63
C LEU A 59 -2.70 5.53 -4.79
N GLU A 60 -1.77 6.27 -5.39
CA GLU A 60 -2.06 7.00 -6.63
C GLU A 60 -2.15 6.08 -7.86
N ARG A 61 -1.67 4.84 -7.71
CA ARG A 61 -1.73 3.72 -8.67
C ARG A 61 -1.85 2.41 -7.89
N ALA A 62 -2.06 1.29 -8.58
CA ALA A 62 -2.03 -0.02 -7.94
C ALA A 62 -0.62 -0.35 -7.40
N ALA A 63 -0.54 -1.23 -6.40
CA ALA A 63 0.71 -1.74 -5.85
C ALA A 63 0.61 -3.25 -5.62
N VAL A 64 1.72 -3.96 -5.83
CA VAL A 64 1.88 -5.38 -5.51
C VAL A 64 2.53 -5.46 -4.13
N ILE A 65 1.71 -5.66 -3.10
CA ILE A 65 2.14 -5.62 -1.69
C ILE A 65 1.56 -6.76 -0.82
N PRO A 66 1.49 -8.02 -1.31
CA PRO A 66 0.81 -9.09 -0.58
C PRO A 66 1.42 -9.34 0.81
N GLU A 67 2.74 -9.31 0.95
CA GLU A 67 3.41 -9.58 2.24
C GLU A 67 3.21 -8.45 3.25
N ILE A 68 3.11 -7.20 2.78
CA ILE A 68 2.78 -6.06 3.65
C ILE A 68 1.32 -6.18 4.09
N ALA A 69 0.41 -6.50 3.18
CA ALA A 69 -1.01 -6.68 3.49
C ALA A 69 -1.25 -7.82 4.49
N GLU A 70 -0.47 -8.90 4.39
CA GLU A 70 -0.55 -10.04 5.31
C GLU A 70 0.00 -9.72 6.71
N ARG A 71 1.07 -8.92 6.81
CA ARG A 71 1.79 -8.69 8.08
C ARG A 71 1.42 -7.38 8.80
N ALA A 72 0.83 -6.42 8.10
CA ALA A 72 0.42 -5.17 8.73
C ALA A 72 -0.65 -5.43 9.79
N ALA A 73 -0.53 -4.76 10.95
CA ALA A 73 -1.55 -4.88 12.00
C ALA A 73 -2.90 -4.28 11.55
N ALA A 74 -2.84 -3.29 10.67
CA ALA A 74 -3.94 -2.76 9.87
C ALA A 74 -3.35 -2.16 8.59
N LEU A 75 -4.07 -2.27 7.47
CA LEU A 75 -3.69 -1.63 6.21
C LEU A 75 -4.75 -0.62 5.81
N VAL A 76 -4.34 0.65 5.67
CA VAL A 76 -5.18 1.75 5.21
C VAL A 76 -4.64 2.24 3.88
N ALA A 77 -5.50 2.28 2.88
CA ALA A 77 -5.23 2.95 1.62
C ALA A 77 -5.76 4.39 1.68
N ASP A 78 -4.91 5.36 1.38
CA ASP A 78 -5.30 6.76 1.23
C ASP A 78 -5.05 7.25 -0.20
N TYR A 79 -5.76 8.31 -0.60
CA TYR A 79 -5.71 8.87 -1.95
C TYR A 79 -5.39 10.39 -1.90
N GLY A 80 -4.56 10.79 -0.94
CA GLY A 80 -4.21 12.19 -0.66
C GLY A 80 -4.95 12.75 0.55
N ALA A 81 -5.30 11.89 1.51
CA ALA A 81 -5.97 12.32 2.73
C ALA A 81 -5.01 13.06 3.66
N GLU A 82 -5.53 14.11 4.31
CA GLU A 82 -4.82 14.80 5.38
C GLU A 82 -4.68 13.89 6.61
N ASP A 83 -3.61 14.11 7.38
CA ASP A 83 -3.28 13.34 8.58
C ASP A 83 -4.43 13.35 9.61
N ALA A 84 -5.11 14.49 9.75
CA ALA A 84 -6.24 14.62 10.66
C ALA A 84 -7.38 13.64 10.31
N ALA A 85 -7.74 13.53 9.03
CA ALA A 85 -8.79 12.61 8.58
C ALA A 85 -8.39 11.14 8.80
N LEU A 86 -7.13 10.79 8.56
CA LEU A 86 -6.61 9.45 8.82
C LEU A 86 -6.64 9.10 10.31
N LEU A 87 -6.24 10.05 11.17
CA LEU A 87 -6.28 9.87 12.62
C LEU A 87 -7.71 9.86 13.16
N ASP A 88 -8.64 10.59 12.57
CA ASP A 88 -10.06 10.53 12.92
C ASP A 88 -10.61 9.12 12.68
N ALA A 89 -10.29 8.50 11.54
CA ALA A 89 -10.65 7.12 11.25
C ALA A 89 -9.94 6.12 12.20
N ALA A 90 -8.62 6.28 12.39
CA ALA A 90 -7.83 5.36 13.21
C ALA A 90 -8.25 5.35 14.69
N PHE A 91 -8.69 6.49 15.22
CA PHE A 91 -9.20 6.60 16.60
C PHE A 91 -10.73 6.40 16.71
N GLY A 92 -11.41 6.01 15.63
CA GLY A 92 -12.85 5.75 15.64
C GLY A 92 -13.72 6.99 15.79
N ARG A 93 -13.18 8.19 15.53
CA ARG A 93 -13.93 9.46 15.50
C ARG A 93 -14.74 9.63 14.21
N ALA A 94 -14.35 8.91 13.15
CA ALA A 94 -15.10 8.78 11.90
C ALA A 94 -15.08 7.32 11.43
N ALA A 95 -16.15 6.85 10.80
CA ALA A 95 -16.20 5.51 10.21
C ALA A 95 -15.53 5.51 8.82
N PRO A 96 -14.60 4.57 8.52
CA PRO A 96 -14.03 4.46 7.19
C PRO A 96 -15.02 3.80 6.22
N GLU A 97 -15.50 4.58 5.25
CA GLU A 97 -16.48 4.12 4.26
C GLU A 97 -15.87 3.87 2.87
N GLY A 98 -14.58 4.19 2.70
CA GLY A 98 -13.87 4.12 1.43
C GLY A 98 -13.85 2.72 0.82
N ARG A 99 -13.78 2.69 -0.52
CA ARG A 99 -13.63 1.48 -1.34
C ARG A 99 -12.57 1.78 -2.42
N PRO A 100 -11.60 0.89 -2.67
CA PRO A 100 -10.53 1.14 -3.61
C PRO A 100 -11.10 1.17 -5.04
N PRO A 101 -10.70 2.15 -5.87
CA PRO A 101 -11.22 2.35 -7.22
C PRO A 101 -10.57 1.41 -8.26
N PHE A 102 -9.64 0.56 -7.84
CA PHE A 102 -8.99 -0.48 -8.63
C PHE A 102 -8.61 -1.64 -7.70
N GLU A 103 -8.38 -2.81 -8.27
CA GLU A 103 -7.85 -3.94 -7.51
C GLU A 103 -6.35 -3.80 -7.17
N LEU A 104 -5.93 -4.49 -6.11
CA LEU A 104 -4.53 -4.64 -5.75
C LEU A 104 -4.03 -6.02 -6.18
N PRO A 105 -3.18 -6.10 -7.22
CA PRO A 105 -2.69 -7.37 -7.74
C PRO A 105 -1.79 -8.10 -6.74
N ARG A 106 -1.84 -9.43 -6.78
CA ARG A 106 -1.00 -10.30 -5.93
C ARG A 106 0.45 -10.35 -6.37
N SER A 107 0.74 -10.19 -7.66
CA SER A 107 2.10 -10.31 -8.18
C SER A 107 2.26 -9.55 -9.50
N MET A 108 3.50 -9.23 -9.89
CA MET A 108 3.76 -8.71 -11.24
C MET A 108 3.38 -9.72 -12.33
N ALA A 109 3.53 -11.02 -12.08
CA ALA A 109 3.09 -12.04 -13.02
C ALA A 109 1.56 -11.99 -13.27
N ALA A 110 0.76 -11.71 -12.24
CA ALA A 110 -0.69 -11.51 -12.40
C ALA A 110 -1.01 -10.25 -13.21
N VAL A 111 -0.21 -9.18 -13.05
CA VAL A 111 -0.35 -7.95 -13.83
C VAL A 111 -0.03 -8.19 -15.30
N GLU A 112 1.10 -8.84 -15.58
CA GLU A 112 1.56 -9.16 -16.94
C GLU A 112 0.60 -10.10 -17.69
N ALA A 113 -0.06 -11.01 -16.96
CA ALA A 113 -1.06 -11.91 -17.52
C ALA A 113 -2.43 -11.24 -17.75
N SER A 114 -2.68 -10.08 -17.15
CA SER A 114 -3.98 -9.40 -17.27
C SER A 114 -4.14 -8.72 -18.63
N ARG A 115 -5.38 -8.62 -19.09
CA ARG A 115 -5.68 -7.99 -20.38
C ARG A 115 -5.67 -6.47 -20.22
N PRO A 116 -4.85 -5.72 -21.00
CA PRO A 116 -4.69 -4.28 -20.82
C PRO A 116 -5.97 -3.48 -21.17
N ASP A 117 -6.90 -4.08 -21.91
CA ASP A 117 -8.18 -3.50 -22.31
C ASP A 117 -9.36 -3.89 -21.39
N VAL A 118 -9.11 -4.71 -20.35
CA VAL A 118 -10.16 -5.17 -19.42
C VAL A 118 -9.85 -4.67 -18.00
N PRO A 119 -10.75 -3.90 -17.37
CA PRO A 119 -10.52 -3.41 -16.02
C PRO A 119 -10.67 -4.54 -14.99
N ASN A 120 -9.80 -4.53 -13.97
CA ASN A 120 -9.83 -5.44 -12.81
C ASN A 120 -9.85 -6.94 -13.20
N ASP A 121 -8.90 -7.34 -14.06
CA ASP A 121 -8.81 -8.67 -14.67
C ASP A 121 -7.66 -9.52 -14.11
N THR A 122 -6.98 -9.08 -13.04
CA THR A 122 -5.92 -9.89 -12.44
C THR A 122 -6.51 -11.09 -11.71
N VAL A 123 -5.81 -12.23 -11.82
CA VAL A 123 -6.22 -13.45 -11.14
C VAL A 123 -5.90 -13.34 -9.65
N ASP A 124 -6.91 -13.61 -8.81
CA ASP A 124 -6.77 -13.70 -7.35
C ASP A 124 -6.09 -12.46 -6.73
N PRO A 125 -6.69 -11.26 -6.88
CA PRO A 125 -6.14 -10.03 -6.32
C PRO A 125 -6.12 -10.08 -4.79
N VAL A 126 -5.14 -9.42 -4.17
CA VAL A 126 -5.08 -9.29 -2.71
C VAL A 126 -6.32 -8.58 -2.19
N PHE A 127 -6.73 -7.51 -2.89
CA PHE A 127 -7.97 -6.80 -2.67
C PHE A 127 -8.63 -6.52 -4.00
N ALA A 128 -9.85 -7.01 -4.21
CA ALA A 128 -10.63 -6.71 -5.39
C ALA A 128 -11.05 -5.24 -5.45
N HIS A 129 -11.37 -4.75 -6.66
CA HIS A 129 -12.05 -3.48 -6.82
C HIS A 129 -13.29 -3.41 -5.93
N GLY A 130 -13.48 -2.28 -5.24
CA GLY A 130 -14.63 -2.11 -4.36
C GLY A 130 -14.56 -2.88 -3.05
N HIS A 131 -13.43 -3.52 -2.72
CA HIS A 131 -13.22 -4.16 -1.41
C HIS A 131 -13.34 -3.14 -0.27
N GLY A 132 -13.81 -3.54 0.90
CA GLY A 132 -13.75 -2.66 2.05
C GLY A 132 -14.17 -3.38 3.31
N LEU A 133 -13.61 -2.92 4.42
CA LEU A 133 -14.01 -3.37 5.74
C LEU A 133 -15.32 -2.68 6.10
N VAL A 134 -16.18 -3.43 6.80
CA VAL A 134 -17.30 -2.87 7.57
C VAL A 134 -16.88 -3.06 9.02
N LEU A 135 -16.56 -1.96 9.69
CA LEU A 135 -16.15 -1.92 11.10
C LEU A 135 -17.34 -1.63 12.01
#